data_AF-A0A835RXN9-F1
#
_entry.id   AF-A0A835RXN9-F1
#
_cell.length_a   1.000
_cell.length_b   1.000
_cell.length_c   1.000
_cell.angle_alpha   90.00
_cell.angle_beta   90.00
_cell.angle_gamma   90.00
#
_symmetry.space_group_name_H-M   'P 1'
#
loop_
_entity.id
_entity.type
_entity.pdbx_description
1 polymer ?
#
loop_
_entity_poly.entity_id
_entity_poly.type
_entity_poly.pdbx_seq_one_letter_code
_entity_poly.pdbx_strand_id
1 'polypeptide(L)'
;MQDRCIHRYPALYGSDDRIQACMAELGVPLTHHPGFHQFDVYGNLLGLLAAHPIAPLLTLHHLDVVETIFPILGLRQPRSGASSTARSAPRFLRVMQQSICYDAERHWTVSVSGVRRTGGGGDNVAEGDGEPARTFLNWYRRADYTAYAFNTRPVARNPCQKPFLYYLVFLAR
;
A
#
# COMPACT_ATOMS: atom_id res chain seq x y z
N MET A 1 36.53 4.90 9.57
CA MET A 1 35.79 4.35 10.74
C MET A 1 34.41 3.83 10.33
N GLN A 2 33.70 4.48 9.40
CA GLN A 2 32.33 4.09 8.98
C GLN A 2 32.26 2.92 7.99
N ASP A 3 33.12 2.81 6.96
CA ASP A 3 33.00 1.71 5.96
C ASP A 3 33.18 0.30 6.56
N ARG A 4 33.89 0.19 7.68
CA ARG A 4 34.07 -1.09 8.39
C ARG A 4 32.81 -1.59 9.10
N CYS A 5 31.76 -0.78 9.26
CA CYS A 5 30.51 -1.26 9.88
C CYS A 5 29.83 -2.33 9.04
N ILE A 6 29.84 -2.19 7.70
CA ILE A 6 29.22 -3.16 6.78
C ILE A 6 29.89 -4.55 6.93
N HIS A 7 31.20 -4.55 7.15
CA HIS A 7 31.97 -5.78 7.38
C HIS A 7 31.72 -6.43 8.75
N ARG A 8 31.19 -5.70 9.74
CA ARG A 8 30.85 -6.24 11.07
C ARG A 8 29.50 -6.94 11.11
N TYR A 9 28.62 -6.66 10.15
CA TYR A 9 27.31 -7.29 10.03
C TYR A 9 27.17 -8.15 8.76
N PRO A 10 28.08 -9.11 8.50
CA PRO A 10 28.05 -9.90 7.27
C PRO A 10 26.84 -10.83 7.17
N ALA A 11 26.24 -11.20 8.32
CA ALA A 11 25.08 -12.08 8.39
C ALA A 11 23.76 -11.38 8.03
N LEU A 12 23.72 -10.04 8.03
CA LEU A 12 22.52 -9.27 7.66
C LEU A 12 22.34 -9.26 6.14
N TYR A 13 21.07 -9.34 5.72
CA TYR A 13 20.70 -9.52 4.33
C TYR A 13 20.58 -8.18 3.60
N GLY A 14 21.22 -8.07 2.44
CA GLY A 14 21.13 -6.87 1.60
C GLY A 14 21.83 -5.63 2.17
N SER A 15 21.67 -4.51 1.46
CA SER A 15 22.20 -3.21 1.89
C SER A 15 21.44 -2.65 3.08
N ASP A 16 20.13 -2.81 3.11
CA ASP A 16 19.25 -2.04 3.98
C ASP A 16 19.42 -2.45 5.44
N ASP A 17 19.43 -3.76 5.74
CA ASP A 17 19.68 -4.28 7.09
C ASP A 17 21.07 -3.85 7.59
N ARG A 18 22.09 -3.90 6.72
CA ARG A 18 23.47 -3.55 7.07
C ARG A 18 23.61 -2.06 7.35
N ILE A 19 23.02 -1.21 6.51
CA ILE A 19 23.01 0.24 6.74
C ILE A 19 22.23 0.57 8.01
N GLN A 20 21.08 -0.06 8.25
CA GLN A 20 20.32 0.13 9.48
C GLN A 20 21.17 -0.22 10.72
N ALA A 21 21.88 -1.35 10.71
CA ALA A 21 22.76 -1.74 11.80
C ALA A 21 23.91 -0.73 12.00
N CYS A 22 24.53 -0.27 10.92
CA CYS A 22 25.55 0.78 10.96
C CYS A 22 25.04 2.09 11.57
N MET A 23 23.83 2.53 11.20
CA MET A 23 23.21 3.74 11.74
C MET A 23 22.86 3.58 13.23
N ALA A 24 22.41 2.39 13.63
CA ALA A 24 22.12 2.07 15.02
C ALA A 24 23.37 2.12 15.92
N GLU A 25 24.55 1.71 15.42
CA GLU A 25 25.81 1.86 16.17
C GLU A 25 26.16 3.32 16.48
N LEU A 26 25.75 4.24 15.61
CA LEU A 26 25.94 5.68 15.80
C LEU A 26 24.86 6.30 16.72
N GLY A 27 23.94 5.49 17.24
CA GLY A 27 22.82 5.94 18.04
C GLY A 27 21.74 6.68 17.24
N VAL A 28 21.73 6.53 15.91
CA VAL A 28 20.70 7.14 15.05
C VAL A 28 19.48 6.19 15.01
N PRO A 29 18.33 6.59 15.56
CA PRO A 29 17.15 5.72 15.58
C PRO A 29 16.48 5.66 14.20
N LEU A 30 15.73 4.59 13.97
CA LEU A 30 14.84 4.47 12.81
C LEU A 30 13.58 5.31 13.04
N THR A 31 13.30 6.24 12.14
CA THR A 31 12.03 6.96 12.09
C THR A 31 11.15 6.35 11.01
N HIS A 32 10.07 5.70 11.42
CA HIS A 32 9.11 5.13 10.47
C HIS A 32 8.18 6.24 9.94
N HIS A 33 8.08 6.35 8.61
CA HIS A 33 7.18 7.31 7.98
C HIS A 33 6.18 6.58 7.06
N PRO A 34 4.86 6.63 7.36
CA PRO A 34 3.84 5.78 6.73
C PRO A 34 3.62 6.07 5.23
N GLY A 35 4.19 7.16 4.73
CA GLY A 35 4.20 7.54 3.32
C GLY A 35 5.18 6.78 2.43
N PHE A 36 6.22 6.13 2.98
CA PHE A 36 7.17 5.37 2.18
C PHE A 36 6.74 3.91 2.05
N HIS A 37 6.50 3.47 0.82
CA HIS A 37 6.15 2.08 0.51
C HIS A 37 7.25 1.48 -0.34
N GLN A 38 8.33 1.06 0.31
CA GLN A 38 9.43 0.30 -0.31
C GLN A 38 9.14 -1.22 -0.28
N PHE A 39 7.87 -1.60 -0.39
CA PHE A 39 7.46 -2.99 -0.25
C PHE A 39 7.64 -3.76 -1.55
N ASP A 40 8.33 -4.89 -1.48
CA ASP A 40 8.53 -5.79 -2.60
C ASP A 40 7.30 -6.67 -2.83
N VAL A 41 6.34 -6.14 -3.60
CA VAL A 41 5.06 -6.80 -3.90
C VAL A 41 4.78 -6.84 -5.40
N TYR A 42 4.05 -7.87 -5.83
CA TYR A 42 3.61 -8.06 -7.21
C TYR A 42 2.08 -8.00 -7.33
N GLY A 43 1.60 -7.71 -8.54
CA GLY A 43 0.19 -7.83 -8.88
C GLY A 43 -0.64 -6.65 -8.39
N ASN A 44 -1.80 -6.92 -7.79
CA ASN A 44 -2.82 -5.92 -7.53
C ASN A 44 -2.61 -5.17 -6.20
N LEU A 45 -2.24 -3.89 -6.27
CA LEU A 45 -1.99 -3.03 -5.11
C LEU A 45 -3.24 -2.49 -4.40
N LEU A 46 -4.46 -2.80 -4.85
CA LEU A 46 -5.68 -2.18 -4.32
C LEU A 46 -5.82 -2.32 -2.81
N GLY A 47 -5.54 -3.49 -2.25
CA GLY A 47 -5.62 -3.70 -0.80
C GLY A 47 -4.60 -2.89 -0.01
N LEU A 48 -3.41 -2.68 -0.56
CA LEU A 48 -2.34 -1.87 0.04
C LEU A 48 -2.67 -0.37 -0.01
N LEU A 49 -3.08 0.12 -1.18
CA LEU A 49 -3.44 1.53 -1.37
C LEU A 49 -4.73 1.87 -0.64
N ALA A 50 -5.68 0.95 -0.55
CA ALA A 50 -6.95 1.20 0.12
C ALA A 50 -6.84 1.35 1.64
N ALA A 51 -5.79 0.76 2.23
CA ALA A 51 -5.49 0.80 3.66
C ALA A 51 -4.40 1.83 4.01
N HIS A 52 -4.00 2.68 3.05
CA HIS A 52 -2.99 3.69 3.30
C HIS A 52 -3.51 4.70 4.33
N PRO A 53 -2.79 4.96 5.44
CA PRO A 53 -3.26 5.84 6.50
C PRO A 53 -3.41 7.30 6.03
N ILE A 54 -3.92 8.17 6.91
CA ILE A 54 -3.99 9.62 6.69
C ILE A 54 -2.58 10.24 6.75
N ALA A 55 -1.77 9.94 5.74
CA ALA A 55 -0.42 10.43 5.54
C ALA A 55 -0.17 10.66 4.05
N PRO A 56 0.70 11.59 3.65
CA PRO A 56 1.05 11.74 2.25
C PRO A 56 1.71 10.45 1.74
N LEU A 57 1.20 9.89 0.65
CA LEU A 57 1.88 8.82 -0.08
C LEU A 57 3.13 9.43 -0.75
N LEU A 58 4.33 9.05 -0.28
CA LEU A 58 5.60 9.63 -0.70
C LEU A 58 6.30 8.80 -1.79
N THR A 59 6.39 7.49 -1.59
CA THR A 59 7.02 6.59 -2.57
C THR A 59 6.23 5.30 -2.71
N LEU A 60 6.25 4.76 -3.92
CA LEU A 60 5.86 3.39 -4.24
C LEU A 60 7.02 2.78 -5.03
N HIS A 61 7.64 1.75 -4.48
CA HIS A 61 8.71 1.02 -5.15
C HIS A 61 8.13 -0.05 -6.09
N HIS A 62 8.86 -0.40 -7.16
CA HIS A 62 8.48 -1.43 -8.14
C HIS A 62 7.15 -1.25 -8.89
N LEU A 63 6.85 -0.03 -9.38
CA LEU A 63 5.66 0.22 -10.21
C LEU A 63 5.65 -0.51 -11.56
N ASP A 64 6.79 -1.07 -11.98
CA ASP A 64 6.97 -1.82 -13.22
C ASP A 64 6.46 -3.27 -13.16
N VAL A 65 6.25 -3.81 -11.95
CA VAL A 65 5.84 -5.22 -11.75
C VAL A 65 4.44 -5.40 -11.14
N VAL A 66 3.73 -4.29 -10.97
CA VAL A 66 2.38 -4.26 -10.41
C VAL A 66 1.33 -4.04 -11.50
N GLU A 67 0.10 -4.48 -11.22
CA GLU A 67 -1.04 -4.19 -12.10
C GLU A 67 -1.35 -2.69 -12.13
N THR A 68 -1.95 -2.26 -13.24
CA THR A 68 -2.36 -0.86 -13.38
C THR A 68 -3.39 -0.50 -12.32
N ILE A 69 -3.08 0.49 -11.48
CA ILE A 69 -3.94 0.95 -10.38
C ILE A 69 -5.29 1.49 -10.90
N PHE A 70 -5.33 1.98 -12.15
CA PHE A 70 -6.55 2.40 -12.84
C PHE A 70 -6.81 1.57 -14.10
N PRO A 71 -7.77 0.64 -14.07
CA PRO A 71 -8.04 -0.25 -15.20
C PRO A 71 -8.57 0.50 -16.44
N ILE A 72 -9.25 1.64 -16.27
CA ILE A 72 -9.90 2.37 -17.38
C ILE A 72 -8.89 3.14 -18.26
N LEU A 73 -7.73 3.53 -17.72
CA LEU A 73 -6.67 4.20 -18.51
C LEU A 73 -5.90 3.21 -19.39
N GLY A 74 -5.90 1.92 -19.06
CA GLY A 74 -5.21 0.87 -19.81
C GLY A 74 -5.89 0.45 -21.11
N LEU A 75 -7.16 0.83 -21.33
CA LEU A 75 -7.92 0.44 -22.53
C LEU A 75 -7.57 1.24 -23.80
N ARG A 76 -6.73 2.28 -23.70
CA ARG A 76 -6.42 3.18 -24.83
C ARG A 76 -4.94 3.35 -25.15
N GLN A 77 -4.02 2.68 -24.48
CA GLN A 77 -2.59 2.78 -24.82
C GLN A 77 -1.99 1.40 -25.18
N PRO A 78 -1.42 1.24 -26.38
CA PRO A 78 -0.68 0.04 -26.73
C PRO A 78 0.55 -0.09 -25.82
N ARG A 79 1.00 -1.34 -25.60
CA ARG A 79 2.07 -1.83 -24.70
C ARG A 79 3.48 -1.24 -24.91
N SER A 80 3.62 -0.06 -25.49
CA SER A 80 4.90 0.61 -25.68
C SER A 80 4.81 2.06 -25.19
N GLY A 81 5.36 2.34 -24.02
CA GLY A 81 5.76 3.70 -23.62
C GLY A 81 4.84 4.48 -22.67
N ALA A 82 3.71 3.91 -22.23
CA ALA A 82 2.71 4.56 -21.37
C ALA A 82 3.14 4.77 -19.89
N SER A 83 4.43 4.76 -19.60
CA SER A 83 4.90 4.84 -18.22
C SER A 83 4.73 6.24 -17.63
N SER A 84 4.63 7.32 -18.42
CA SER A 84 4.85 8.70 -17.92
C SER A 84 3.61 9.51 -17.53
N THR A 85 2.40 9.21 -18.01
CA THR A 85 1.24 10.10 -17.82
C THR A 85 0.44 9.83 -16.54
N ALA A 86 0.52 8.61 -15.99
CA ALA A 86 -0.04 8.30 -14.66
C ALA A 86 0.90 8.71 -13.51
N ARG A 87 2.17 9.02 -13.82
CA ARG A 87 3.23 9.33 -12.84
C ARG A 87 3.10 10.72 -12.19
N SER A 88 2.24 11.60 -12.70
CA SER A 88 2.32 13.03 -12.40
C SER A 88 0.96 13.69 -12.13
N ALA A 89 0.16 13.11 -11.24
CA ALA A 89 -0.96 13.84 -10.64
C ALA A 89 -0.75 13.94 -9.12
N PRO A 90 -0.29 15.08 -8.58
CA PRO A 90 -0.23 15.33 -7.14
C PRO A 90 -1.57 15.10 -6.42
N ARG A 91 -2.68 15.15 -7.16
CA ARG A 91 -4.03 14.82 -6.67
C ARG A 91 -4.24 13.32 -6.44
N PHE A 92 -3.56 12.45 -7.18
CA PHE A 92 -3.69 10.99 -7.06
C PHE A 92 -3.26 10.46 -5.68
N LEU A 93 -2.15 10.98 -5.17
CA LEU A 93 -1.53 10.53 -3.92
C LEU A 93 -2.39 10.89 -2.69
N ARG A 94 -3.13 12.00 -2.74
CA ARG A 94 -4.08 12.38 -1.68
C ARG A 94 -5.33 11.51 -1.65
N VAL A 95 -5.77 11.00 -2.81
CA VAL A 95 -7.00 10.22 -2.88
C VAL A 95 -6.80 8.81 -2.30
N MET A 96 -5.57 8.29 -2.24
CA MET A 96 -5.29 6.98 -1.66
C MET A 96 -5.35 6.96 -0.13
N GLN A 97 -5.43 8.11 0.56
CA GLN A 97 -5.57 8.14 2.00
C GLN A 97 -6.92 7.56 2.44
N GLN A 98 -6.87 6.66 3.41
CA GLN A 98 -8.04 6.07 4.03
C GLN A 98 -8.57 6.98 5.13
N SER A 99 -9.86 7.29 5.05
CA SER A 99 -10.62 7.97 6.10
C SER A 99 -11.64 7.00 6.68
N ILE A 100 -11.77 6.95 8.00
CA ILE A 100 -12.79 6.16 8.70
C ILE A 100 -13.75 7.14 9.38
N CYS A 101 -15.03 7.03 9.04
CA CYS A 101 -16.11 7.85 9.56
C CYS A 101 -17.08 6.98 10.37
N TYR A 102 -17.57 7.52 11.47
CA TYR A 102 -18.54 6.87 12.34
C TYR A 102 -19.86 7.63 12.30
N ASP A 103 -20.95 6.92 12.06
CA ASP A 103 -22.32 7.43 12.15
C ASP A 103 -22.98 6.79 13.37
N ALA A 104 -23.06 7.57 14.45
CA ALA A 104 -23.58 7.10 15.73
C ALA A 104 -25.08 6.80 15.68
N GLU A 105 -25.86 7.56 14.92
CA GLU A 105 -27.32 7.38 14.82
C GLU A 105 -27.67 6.06 14.12
N ARG A 106 -26.90 5.73 13.08
CA ARG A 106 -27.10 4.51 12.29
C ARG A 106 -26.28 3.33 12.83
N HIS A 107 -25.45 3.53 13.85
CA HIS A 107 -24.45 2.58 14.31
C HIS A 107 -23.59 2.02 13.18
N TRP A 108 -23.12 2.91 12.29
CA TRP A 108 -22.31 2.53 11.14
C TRP A 108 -20.87 2.99 11.28
N THR A 109 -19.97 2.15 10.80
CA THR A 109 -18.60 2.55 10.49
C THR A 109 -18.42 2.47 8.98
N VAL A 110 -17.89 3.55 8.40
CA VAL A 110 -17.63 3.66 6.96
C VAL A 110 -16.16 3.99 6.75
N SER A 111 -15.47 3.17 5.97
CA SER A 111 -14.08 3.36 5.60
C SER A 111 -14.02 3.68 4.11
N VAL A 112 -13.38 4.80 3.78
CA VAL A 112 -13.31 5.34 2.42
C VAL A 112 -11.86 5.63 2.06
N SER A 113 -11.43 5.09 0.93
CA SER A 113 -10.21 5.51 0.23
C SER A 113 -10.53 5.64 -1.25
N GLY A 114 -9.61 6.24 -2.00
CA GLY A 114 -9.79 6.58 -3.41
C GLY A 114 -10.15 5.45 -4.37
N VAL A 115 -9.97 4.21 -3.91
CA VAL A 115 -10.21 2.99 -4.68
C VAL A 115 -11.22 2.04 -4.01
N ARG A 116 -11.67 2.35 -2.78
CA ARG A 116 -12.46 1.43 -1.96
C ARG A 116 -13.41 2.16 -1.01
N ARG A 117 -14.62 1.63 -0.86
CA ARG A 117 -15.53 1.95 0.24
C ARG A 117 -15.98 0.66 0.93
N THR A 118 -15.83 0.61 2.25
CA THR A 118 -16.48 -0.36 3.13
C THR A 118 -17.49 0.35 4.01
N GLY A 119 -18.61 -0.31 4.28
CA GLY A 119 -19.59 0.14 5.25
C GLY A 119 -20.31 -1.07 5.83
N GLY A 120 -20.54 -1.06 7.14
CA GLY A 120 -21.32 -2.08 7.83
C GLY A 120 -21.88 -1.54 9.13
N GLY A 121 -22.95 -2.18 9.61
CA GLY A 121 -23.55 -1.89 10.91
C GLY A 121 -22.86 -2.66 12.03
N GLY A 122 -22.67 -2.01 13.17
CA GLY A 122 -22.05 -2.57 14.38
C GLY A 122 -20.60 -2.15 14.61
N ASP A 123 -20.11 -2.42 15.83
CA ASP A 123 -18.84 -1.92 16.37
C ASP A 123 -17.56 -2.53 15.75
N ASN A 124 -17.69 -3.55 14.90
CA ASN A 124 -16.58 -4.43 14.50
C ASN A 124 -16.01 -4.17 13.09
N VAL A 125 -16.55 -3.22 12.32
CA VAL A 125 -16.08 -2.98 10.92
C VAL A 125 -14.72 -2.27 10.90
N ALA A 126 -14.33 -1.57 11.98
CA ALA A 126 -13.06 -0.86 12.08
C ALA A 126 -11.86 -1.80 12.33
N GLU A 127 -12.09 -3.00 12.86
CA GLU A 127 -11.01 -3.90 13.26
C GLU A 127 -10.37 -4.58 12.03
N GLY A 128 -9.13 -4.20 11.72
CA GLY A 128 -8.39 -4.69 10.56
C GLY A 128 -8.58 -3.89 9.27
N ASP A 129 -9.41 -2.83 9.25
CA ASP A 129 -9.59 -2.04 8.03
C ASP A 129 -8.36 -1.17 7.69
N GLY A 130 -7.50 -0.89 8.67
CA GLY A 130 -6.16 -0.32 8.48
C GLY A 130 -5.10 -1.34 8.04
N GLU A 131 -5.40 -2.64 8.07
CA GLU A 131 -4.51 -3.66 7.51
C GLU A 131 -4.80 -3.89 6.03
N PRO A 132 -3.77 -3.89 5.16
CA PRO A 132 -3.91 -4.22 3.76
C PRO A 132 -4.55 -5.58 3.52
N ALA A 133 -5.63 -5.62 2.75
CA ALA A 133 -6.15 -6.87 2.22
C ALA A 133 -5.15 -7.46 1.21
N ARG A 134 -4.87 -8.76 1.30
CA ARG A 134 -3.92 -9.47 0.41
C ARG A 134 -4.43 -9.63 -1.02
N THR A 135 -4.49 -8.52 -1.76
CA THR A 135 -4.76 -8.49 -3.21
C THR A 135 -3.49 -8.64 -4.04
N PHE A 136 -2.33 -8.53 -3.40
CA PHE A 136 -0.99 -8.60 -4.00
C PHE A 136 -0.26 -9.89 -3.58
N LEU A 137 0.83 -10.20 -4.28
CA LEU A 137 1.74 -11.29 -3.95
C LEU A 137 3.02 -10.75 -3.32
N ASN A 138 3.69 -11.55 -2.49
CA ASN A 138 5.03 -11.22 -1.99
C ASN A 138 6.08 -11.29 -3.11
N TRP A 139 7.34 -10.90 -2.81
CA TRP A 139 8.44 -10.91 -3.78
C TRP A 139 8.72 -12.29 -4.40
N TYR A 140 8.41 -13.38 -3.67
CA TYR A 140 8.49 -14.75 -4.18
C TYR A 140 7.29 -15.15 -5.06
N ARG A 141 6.41 -14.20 -5.40
CA ARG A 141 5.18 -14.37 -6.17
C ARG A 141 4.21 -15.39 -5.54
N ARG A 142 4.16 -15.41 -4.20
CA ARG A 142 3.23 -16.25 -3.44
C ARG A 142 2.16 -15.41 -2.75
N ALA A 143 0.99 -16.02 -2.56
CA ALA A 143 -0.17 -15.43 -1.89
C ALA A 143 -0.22 -15.78 -0.38
N ASP A 144 0.94 -15.99 0.25
CA ASP A 144 1.04 -16.22 1.69
C ASP A 144 1.23 -14.90 2.46
N TYR A 145 1.24 -14.95 3.80
CA TYR A 145 1.39 -13.78 4.66
C TYR A 145 2.77 -13.67 5.31
N THR A 146 3.69 -14.58 5.00
CA THR A 146 4.92 -14.80 5.77
C THR A 146 6.12 -13.99 5.29
N ALA A 147 6.02 -13.37 4.12
CA ALA A 147 7.12 -12.66 3.47
C ALA A 147 6.78 -11.19 3.16
N TYR A 148 6.05 -10.53 4.08
CA TYR A 148 5.81 -9.10 4.05
C TYR A 148 6.48 -8.44 5.26
N ALA A 149 6.98 -7.22 5.08
CA ALA A 149 7.51 -6.40 6.18
C ALA A 149 6.40 -5.71 7.01
N PHE A 150 5.13 -6.07 6.79
CA PHE A 150 3.97 -5.46 7.42
C PHE A 150 2.83 -6.47 7.56
N ASN A 151 1.91 -6.20 8.48
CA ASN A 151 0.74 -7.05 8.71
C ASN A 151 -0.25 -6.93 7.55
N THR A 152 -0.87 -8.06 7.22
CA THR A 152 -1.86 -8.13 6.14
C THR A 152 -3.03 -9.00 6.58
N ARG A 153 -4.19 -8.77 5.96
CA ARG A 153 -5.41 -9.53 6.22
C ARG A 153 -5.87 -10.31 4.99
N PRO A 154 -6.59 -11.44 5.16
CA PRO A 154 -7.17 -12.17 4.03
C PRO A 154 -8.21 -11.32 3.28
N VAL A 155 -8.38 -11.61 1.99
CA VAL A 155 -9.49 -11.05 1.20
C VAL A 155 -10.80 -11.71 1.64
N ALA A 156 -11.83 -10.89 1.87
CA ALA A 156 -13.15 -11.35 2.28
C ALA A 156 -13.74 -12.33 1.24
N ARG A 157 -14.13 -13.53 1.71
CA ARG A 157 -14.79 -14.54 0.87
C ARG A 157 -16.29 -14.30 0.75
N ASN A 158 -16.92 -13.88 1.84
CA ASN A 158 -18.34 -13.56 1.87
C ASN A 158 -18.61 -12.30 1.03
N PRO A 159 -19.49 -12.36 0.01
CA PRO A 159 -19.88 -11.20 -0.78
C PRO A 159 -20.34 -9.99 0.06
N CYS A 160 -21.02 -10.22 1.19
CA CYS A 160 -21.48 -9.15 2.09
C CYS A 160 -20.36 -8.41 2.81
N GLN A 161 -19.17 -9.02 2.92
CA GLN A 161 -17.99 -8.43 3.55
C GLN A 161 -17.02 -7.84 2.50
N LYS A 162 -17.31 -8.01 1.21
CA LYS A 162 -16.48 -7.43 0.16
C LYS A 162 -16.75 -5.93 0.06
N PRO A 163 -15.69 -5.10 -0.06
CA PRO A 163 -15.87 -3.68 -0.30
C PRO A 163 -16.52 -3.41 -1.65
N PHE A 164 -17.15 -2.25 -1.75
CA PHE A 164 -17.44 -1.66 -3.04
C PHE A 164 -16.17 -0.98 -3.57
N LEU A 165 -15.80 -1.29 -4.81
CA LEU A 165 -14.67 -0.67 -5.49
C LEU A 165 -15.18 0.46 -6.38
N TYR A 166 -14.55 1.62 -6.28
CA TYR A 166 -14.84 2.78 -7.09
C TYR A 166 -13.55 3.23 -7.75
N TYR A 167 -13.60 3.53 -9.05
CA TYR A 167 -12.43 4.02 -9.78
C TYR A 167 -12.65 5.47 -10.16
N LEU A 168 -11.61 6.29 -9.95
CA LEU A 168 -11.58 7.62 -10.52
C LEU A 168 -11.50 7.54 -12.05
N VAL A 169 -12.31 8.36 -12.71
CA VAL A 169 -12.26 8.55 -14.16
C VAL A 169 -11.77 9.96 -14.44
N PHE A 170 -10.69 10.08 -15.20
CA PHE A 170 -10.27 11.37 -15.74
C PHE A 170 -11.12 11.66 -16.98
N LEU A 171 -11.98 12.67 -16.88
CA LEU A 171 -12.68 13.20 -18.05
C LEU A 171 -11.69 14.09 -18.81
N ALA A 172 -11.35 13.71 -20.04
CA ALA A 172 -10.67 14.60 -20.95
C ALA A 172 -11.60 15.79 -21.22
N ARG A 173 -11.11 17.02 -20.99
CA ARG A 173 -11.76 18.24 -21.46
C ARG A 173 -11.38 18.48 -22.91
#